data_AF-A0A9D6N961-F1
#
_entry.id   AF-A0A9D6N961-F1
#
_cell.length_a   1.000
_cell.length_b   1.000
_cell.length_c   1.000
_cell.angle_alpha   90.00
_cell.angle_beta   90.00
_cell.angle_gamma   90.00
#
_symmetry.space_group_name_H-M   'P 1'
#
loop_
_entity.id
_entity.type
_entity.pdbx_description
1 polymer ?
#
loop_
_entity_poly.entity_id
_entity_poly.type
_entity_poly.pdbx_seq_one_letter_code
_entity_poly.pdbx_strand_id
1 'polypeptide(L)'
;MKDASSEDPALGADAYHALDYNQQLVQFADSKAGTLIVINSLFIAAAGAVGAQSDLGRLLQAGFVIGSAVAVLYCLSVVMTRGTTPIEGKPDLIFFADILKRQRASAYSYEFRTTSRSAHMDAILRRTFVVAEIAQRKFASYTTAQTLTAGSAALWLASNVLNLLR
;
A
#
# COMPACT_ATOMS: atom_id res chain seq x y z
N MET A 1 -11.84 3.20 -43.14
CA MET A 1 -10.92 2.16 -42.66
C MET A 1 -9.57 2.82 -42.43
N LYS A 2 -9.28 3.18 -41.18
CA LYS A 2 -8.03 3.85 -40.80
C LYS A 2 -7.09 2.77 -40.26
N ASP A 3 -5.89 2.73 -40.82
CA ASP A 3 -4.85 1.72 -40.58
C ASP A 3 -4.64 1.36 -39.11
N ALA A 4 -4.85 0.08 -38.79
CA ALA A 4 -4.46 -0.55 -37.52
C ALA A 4 -3.02 -1.13 -37.62
N SER A 5 -2.15 -0.53 -38.45
CA SER A 5 -0.85 -1.11 -38.85
C SER A 5 0.38 -0.43 -38.25
N SER A 6 0.24 0.43 -37.24
CA SER A 6 1.40 0.93 -36.48
C SER A 6 1.07 1.23 -35.02
N GLU A 7 0.62 0.21 -34.27
CA GLU A 7 0.78 0.28 -32.82
C GLU A 7 2.29 0.25 -32.51
N ASP A 8 2.82 1.42 -32.18
CA ASP A 8 4.22 1.68 -31.88
C ASP A 8 4.70 0.70 -30.80
N PRO A 9 5.70 -0.17 -31.07
CA PRO A 9 6.26 -1.05 -30.05
C PRO A 9 6.76 -0.30 -28.80
N ALA A 10 7.05 1.00 -28.89
CA ALA A 10 7.36 1.85 -27.74
C ALA A 10 6.19 1.98 -26.76
N LEU A 11 4.95 2.12 -27.24
CA LEU A 11 3.76 2.27 -26.39
C LEU A 11 3.56 1.08 -25.44
N GLY A 12 3.83 -0.13 -25.95
CA GLY A 12 3.77 -1.34 -25.13
C GLY A 12 4.84 -1.37 -24.04
N ALA A 13 6.07 -0.96 -24.37
CA ALA A 13 7.16 -0.87 -23.41
C ALA A 13 6.85 0.17 -22.31
N ASP A 14 6.36 1.35 -22.69
CA ASP A 14 5.97 2.42 -21.76
C ASP A 14 4.86 1.96 -20.80
N ALA A 15 3.87 1.23 -21.30
CA ALA A 15 2.80 0.69 -20.48
C ALA A 15 3.30 -0.33 -19.44
N TYR A 16 4.27 -1.18 -19.81
CA TYR A 16 4.93 -2.09 -18.87
C TYR A 16 5.78 -1.34 -17.84
N HIS A 17 6.52 -0.30 -18.25
CA HIS A 17 7.27 0.54 -17.32
C HIS A 17 6.35 1.25 -16.30
N ALA A 18 5.21 1.77 -16.75
CA ALA A 18 4.22 2.37 -15.85
C ALA A 18 3.63 1.33 -14.87
N LEU A 19 3.34 0.12 -15.35
CA LEU A 19 2.87 -0.98 -14.51
C LEU A 19 3.90 -1.35 -13.44
N ASP A 20 5.17 -1.55 -13.85
CA ASP A 20 6.27 -1.91 -12.96
C ASP A 20 6.51 -0.81 -11.90
N TYR A 21 6.55 0.45 -12.32
CA TYR A 21 6.67 1.59 -11.42
C TYR A 21 5.55 1.61 -10.36
N ASN A 22 4.30 1.38 -10.77
CA ASN A 22 3.17 1.33 -9.83
C ASN A 22 3.27 0.13 -8.86
N GLN A 23 3.81 -1.01 -9.30
CA GLN A 23 4.07 -2.14 -8.42
C GLN A 23 5.16 -1.82 -7.39
N GLN A 24 6.24 -1.15 -7.81
CA GLN A 24 7.29 -0.68 -6.90
C GLN A 24 6.73 0.31 -5.88
N LEU A 25 5.83 1.22 -6.28
CA LEU A 25 5.14 2.14 -5.37
C LEU A 25 4.32 1.40 -4.30
N VAL A 26 3.62 0.33 -4.67
CA VAL A 26 2.89 -0.52 -3.73
C VAL A 26 3.85 -1.17 -2.72
N GLN A 27 4.93 -1.79 -3.20
CA GLN A 27 5.94 -2.43 -2.34
C GLN A 27 6.61 -1.44 -1.40
N PHE A 28 6.87 -0.23 -1.88
CA PHE A 28 7.44 0.84 -1.08
C PHE A 28 6.50 1.29 0.04
N ALA A 29 5.20 1.46 -0.25
CA ALA A 29 4.22 1.79 0.77
C ALA A 29 4.11 0.67 1.84
N ASP A 30 4.16 -0.60 1.42
CA ASP A 30 4.14 -1.75 2.33
C ASP A 30 5.39 -1.81 3.23
N SER A 31 6.57 -1.56 2.67
CA SER A 31 7.83 -1.49 3.43
C SER A 31 7.81 -0.36 4.47
N LYS A 32 7.32 0.82 4.09
CA LYS A 32 7.18 1.97 4.99
C LYS A 32 6.16 1.71 6.10
N ALA A 33 5.00 1.14 5.77
CA ALA A 33 4.01 0.76 6.78
C ALA A 33 4.57 -0.29 7.76
N GLY A 34 5.30 -1.29 7.26
CA GLY A 34 5.99 -2.27 8.10
C GLY A 34 6.98 -1.62 9.07
N THR A 35 7.75 -0.66 8.60
CA THR A 35 8.69 0.10 9.45
C THR A 35 7.95 0.90 10.53
N LEU A 36 6.84 1.58 10.18
CA LEU A 36 6.03 2.32 11.14
C LEU A 36 5.36 1.40 12.18
N ILE A 37 4.96 0.18 11.82
CA ILE A 37 4.45 -0.79 12.80
C ILE A 37 5.51 -1.07 13.87
N VAL A 38 6.73 -1.38 13.46
CA VAL A 38 7.84 -1.65 14.40
C VAL A 38 8.09 -0.45 15.32
N ILE A 39 8.15 0.76 14.76
CA ILE A 39 8.36 1.99 15.55
C ILE A 39 7.24 2.19 16.57
N ASN A 40 5.98 2.09 16.16
CA ASN A 40 4.85 2.27 17.08
C ASN A 40 4.76 1.15 18.13
N SER A 41 5.16 -0.08 17.80
CA SER A 41 5.28 -1.16 18.78
C SER A 41 6.36 -0.89 19.83
N LEU A 42 7.51 -0.34 19.43
CA LEU A 42 8.57 0.08 20.35
C LEU A 42 8.10 1.22 21.25
N PHE A 43 7.34 2.18 20.70
CA PHE A 43 6.72 3.26 21.46
C PHE A 43 5.79 2.75 22.55
N ILE A 44 4.88 1.83 22.22
CA ILE A 44 3.97 1.21 23.19
C ILE A 44 4.76 0.46 24.27
N ALA A 45 5.79 -0.31 23.89
CA ALA A 45 6.64 -1.02 24.84
C ALA A 45 7.40 -0.07 25.78
N ALA A 46 7.96 1.03 25.25
CA ALA A 46 8.65 2.05 26.03
C ALA A 46 7.71 2.77 26.99
N ALA A 47 6.44 2.98 26.61
CA ALA A 47 5.43 3.53 27.51
C ALA A 47 5.23 2.65 28.75
N GLY A 48 5.28 1.31 28.61
CA GLY A 48 5.14 0.40 29.75
C GLY A 48 6.32 0.44 30.73
N ALA A 49 7.50 0.84 30.27
CA ALA A 49 8.72 0.89 31.08
C ALA A 49 8.85 2.19 31.88
N VAL A 50 8.32 3.31 31.37
CA VAL A 50 8.44 4.64 31.99
C VAL A 50 7.08 5.03 32.59
N GLY A 51 6.91 4.85 33.90
CA GLY A 51 5.67 5.25 34.58
C GLY A 51 5.55 6.76 34.72
N ALA A 52 4.39 7.34 34.40
CA ALA A 52 4.13 8.76 34.66
C ALA A 52 3.87 9.04 36.15
N GLN A 53 4.54 10.06 36.69
CA GLN A 53 4.44 10.46 38.09
C GLN A 53 3.34 11.49 38.37
N SER A 54 2.84 12.17 37.32
CA SER A 54 1.79 13.18 37.41
C SER A 54 0.52 12.79 36.67
N ASP A 55 -0.64 13.27 37.11
CA ASP A 55 -1.91 12.99 36.43
C ASP A 55 -1.95 13.54 34.99
N LEU A 56 -1.34 14.70 34.75
CA LEU A 56 -1.15 15.23 33.40
C LEU A 56 -0.21 14.35 32.56
N GLY A 57 0.89 13.87 33.15
CA GLY A 57 1.82 12.94 32.50
C GLY A 57 1.14 11.61 32.13
N ARG A 58 0.26 11.09 33.00
CA ARG A 58 -0.55 9.89 32.75
C ARG A 58 -1.51 10.10 31.59
N LEU A 59 -2.17 11.25 31.52
CA LEU A 59 -3.08 11.59 30.41
C LEU A 59 -2.33 11.70 29.07
N LEU A 60 -1.16 12.36 29.06
CA LEU A 60 -0.30 12.45 27.87
C LEU A 60 0.22 11.08 27.44
N GLN A 61 0.61 10.23 28.40
CA GLN A 61 1.06 8.87 28.16
C GLN A 61 -0.06 7.97 27.62
N ALA A 62 -1.28 8.09 28.14
CA ALA A 62 -2.45 7.39 27.61
C ALA A 62 -2.73 7.82 26.16
N GLY A 63 -2.69 9.13 25.87
CA GLY A 63 -2.83 9.67 24.52
C GLY A 63 -1.77 9.14 23.56
N PHE A 64 -0.51 9.07 24.00
CA PHE A 64 0.59 8.48 23.26
C PHE A 64 0.36 7.00 22.91
N VAL A 65 -0.03 6.18 23.88
CA VAL A 65 -0.28 4.75 23.68
C VAL A 65 -1.46 4.52 22.73
N ILE A 66 -2.56 5.25 22.94
CA ILE A 66 -3.75 5.18 22.08
C ILE A 66 -3.40 5.63 20.66
N GLY A 67 -2.72 6.76 20.50
CA GLY A 67 -2.30 7.25 19.19
C GLY A 67 -1.39 6.28 18.44
N SER A 68 -0.43 5.68 19.14
CA SER A 68 0.47 4.66 18.57
C SER A 68 -0.30 3.39 18.16
N ALA A 69 -1.27 2.95 18.96
CA ALA A 69 -2.12 1.81 18.63
C ALA A 69 -2.98 2.09 17.39
N VAL A 70 -3.59 3.27 17.29
CA VAL A 70 -4.36 3.67 16.11
C VAL A 70 -3.44 3.78 14.88
N ALA A 71 -2.22 4.29 15.01
CA ALA A 71 -1.25 4.33 13.93
C ALA A 71 -0.91 2.93 13.40
N VAL A 72 -0.77 1.93 14.28
CA VAL A 72 -0.58 0.52 13.89
C VAL A 72 -1.78 0.01 13.10
N LEU A 73 -3.01 0.29 13.53
CA LEU A 73 -4.22 -0.11 12.79
C LEU A 73 -4.25 0.49 11.37
N TYR A 74 -3.86 1.76 11.21
CA TYR A 74 -3.73 2.36 9.88
C TYR A 74 -2.62 1.72 9.05
N CYS A 75 -1.48 1.36 9.64
CA CYS A 75 -0.43 0.63 8.92
C CYS A 75 -0.90 -0.76 8.48
N LEU A 76 -1.67 -1.46 9.31
CA LEU A 76 -2.30 -2.72 8.92
C LEU A 76 -3.29 -2.51 7.77
N SER A 77 -4.06 -1.42 7.78
CA SER A 77 -4.92 -1.06 6.64
C SER A 77 -4.13 -0.85 5.34
N VAL A 78 -2.93 -0.25 5.39
CA VAL A 78 -2.03 -0.14 4.23
C VAL A 78 -1.69 -1.53 3.67
N VAL A 79 -1.25 -2.45 4.53
CA VAL A 79 -0.87 -3.81 4.11
C VAL A 79 -2.08 -4.60 3.59
N MET A 80 -3.24 -4.44 4.23
CA MET A 80 -4.48 -5.13 3.88
C MET A 80 -5.21 -4.50 2.69
N THR A 81 -4.82 -3.31 2.23
CA THR A 81 -5.43 -2.65 1.07
C THR A 81 -5.24 -3.53 -0.16
N ARG A 82 -6.36 -4.08 -0.64
CA ARG A 82 -6.46 -4.82 -1.90
C ARG A 82 -7.23 -3.98 -2.90
N GLY A 83 -6.87 -4.09 -4.18
CA GLY A 83 -7.63 -3.45 -5.25
C GLY A 83 -8.98 -4.13 -5.41
N THR A 84 -10.02 -3.33 -5.60
CA THR A 84 -11.26 -3.80 -6.21
C THR A 84 -10.94 -4.13 -7.66
N THR A 85 -11.05 -5.39 -8.06
CA THR A 85 -11.01 -5.76 -9.48
C THR A 85 -12.04 -4.93 -10.23
N PRO A 86 -11.69 -4.22 -11.30
CA PRO A 86 -12.68 -3.65 -12.20
C PRO A 86 -13.58 -4.80 -12.66
N ILE A 87 -14.87 -4.66 -12.41
CA ILE A 87 -15.87 -5.74 -12.55
C ILE A 87 -16.19 -6.04 -14.03
N GLU A 88 -15.61 -5.29 -14.98
CA GLU A 88 -15.97 -5.41 -16.38
C GLU A 88 -14.79 -5.83 -17.26
N GLY A 89 -14.92 -7.01 -17.86
CA GLY A 89 -14.05 -7.46 -18.95
C GLY A 89 -13.38 -8.81 -18.73
N LYS A 90 -13.09 -9.48 -19.84
CA LYS A 90 -12.47 -10.81 -19.94
C LYS A 90 -11.29 -11.00 -18.96
N PRO A 91 -11.11 -12.24 -18.43
CA PRO A 91 -10.02 -12.55 -17.50
C PRO A 91 -8.67 -12.15 -18.09
N ASP A 92 -7.92 -11.36 -17.32
CA ASP A 92 -6.61 -10.84 -17.71
C ASP A 92 -5.63 -11.99 -18.04
N LEU A 93 -4.71 -11.73 -18.95
CA LEU A 93 -3.66 -12.64 -19.36
C LEU A 93 -2.34 -12.39 -18.62
N ILE A 94 -2.25 -11.30 -17.86
CA ILE A 94 -1.02 -10.84 -17.20
C ILE A 94 -1.15 -10.96 -15.68
N PHE A 95 -2.37 -10.81 -15.14
CA PHE A 95 -2.59 -10.90 -13.70
C PHE A 95 -2.65 -12.36 -13.21
N PHE A 96 -1.82 -12.69 -12.22
CA PHE A 96 -1.71 -14.07 -11.70
C PHE A 96 -3.05 -14.69 -11.32
N ALA A 97 -3.95 -13.95 -10.66
CA ALA A 97 -5.22 -14.52 -10.20
C ALA A 97 -6.14 -14.89 -11.38
N ASP A 98 -6.04 -14.18 -12.50
CA ASP A 98 -6.76 -14.49 -13.72
C ASP A 98 -6.06 -15.58 -14.54
N ILE A 99 -4.73 -15.64 -14.53
CA ILE A 99 -3.95 -16.75 -15.10
C ILE A 99 -4.35 -18.07 -14.40
N LEU A 100 -4.44 -18.07 -13.08
CA LEU A 100 -4.80 -19.25 -12.28
C LEU A 100 -6.25 -19.71 -12.46
N LYS A 101 -7.14 -18.89 -13.06
CA LYS A 101 -8.49 -19.34 -13.45
C LYS A 101 -8.45 -20.39 -14.57
N ARG A 102 -7.33 -20.52 -15.28
CA ARG A 102 -7.16 -21.46 -16.40
C ARG A 102 -6.65 -22.80 -15.87
N GLN A 103 -7.35 -23.89 -16.20
CA GLN A 103 -7.06 -25.22 -15.66
C GLN A 103 -5.74 -25.84 -16.13
N ARG A 104 -5.18 -25.37 -17.26
CA ARG A 104 -3.97 -25.95 -17.87
C ARG A 104 -3.05 -24.84 -18.42
N ALA A 105 -1.75 -25.02 -18.25
CA ALA A 105 -0.73 -24.12 -18.80
C ALA A 105 -0.80 -24.03 -20.34
N SER A 106 -1.14 -25.14 -21.01
CA SER A 106 -1.32 -25.16 -22.47
C SER A 106 -2.45 -24.25 -22.92
N ALA A 107 -3.58 -24.23 -22.19
CA ALA A 107 -4.71 -23.36 -22.49
C ALA A 107 -4.34 -21.88 -22.34
N TYR A 108 -3.59 -21.53 -21.29
CA TYR A 108 -3.06 -20.17 -21.13
C TYR A 108 -2.11 -19.77 -22.27
N SER A 109 -1.16 -20.64 -22.61
CA SER A 109 -0.18 -20.35 -23.67
C SER A 109 -0.84 -20.15 -25.04
N TYR A 110 -1.87 -20.94 -25.33
CA TYR A 110 -2.64 -20.83 -26.56
C TYR A 110 -3.39 -19.50 -26.58
N GLU A 111 -4.16 -19.21 -25.53
CA GLU A 111 -4.95 -17.99 -25.41
C GLU A 111 -4.08 -16.73 -25.47
N PHE A 112 -2.91 -16.74 -24.82
CA PHE A 112 -1.94 -15.65 -24.84
C PHE A 112 -1.45 -15.36 -26.26
N ARG A 113 -1.13 -16.41 -27.04
CA ARG A 113 -0.64 -16.28 -28.42
C ARG A 113 -1.72 -15.91 -29.42
N THR A 114 -2.96 -16.32 -29.20
CA THR A 114 -4.09 -16.05 -30.11
C THR A 114 -4.79 -14.72 -29.82
N THR A 115 -4.52 -14.09 -28.68
CA THR A 115 -5.09 -12.79 -28.31
C THR A 115 -4.44 -11.68 -29.12
N SER A 116 -5.26 -10.73 -29.60
CA SER A 116 -4.77 -9.58 -30.37
C SER A 116 -3.87 -8.68 -29.52
N ARG A 117 -2.94 -7.98 -30.18
CA ARG A 117 -2.04 -7.03 -29.50
C ARG A 117 -2.79 -5.91 -28.77
N SER A 118 -3.85 -5.40 -29.39
CA SER A 118 -4.74 -4.40 -28.79
C SER A 118 -5.36 -4.89 -27.48
N ALA A 119 -5.84 -6.14 -27.44
CA ALA A 119 -6.43 -6.73 -26.24
C ALA A 119 -5.38 -6.97 -25.13
N HIS A 120 -4.12 -7.25 -25.50
CA HIS A 120 -3.00 -7.25 -24.54
C HIS A 120 -2.74 -5.86 -23.98
N MET A 121 -2.77 -4.81 -24.81
CA MET A 121 -2.59 -3.42 -24.35
C MET A 121 -3.71 -2.97 -23.43
N ASP A 122 -4.95 -3.25 -23.77
CA ASP A 122 -6.09 -2.96 -22.90
C ASP A 122 -5.94 -3.66 -21.54
N ALA A 123 -5.46 -4.91 -21.53
CA ALA A 123 -5.20 -5.64 -20.29
C ALA A 123 -4.10 -4.98 -19.43
N ILE A 124 -2.98 -4.57 -20.04
CA ILE A 124 -1.90 -3.85 -19.32
C ILE A 124 -2.43 -2.54 -18.77
N LEU A 125 -3.07 -1.70 -19.59
CA LEU A 125 -3.52 -0.38 -19.18
C LEU A 125 -4.55 -0.46 -18.05
N ARG A 126 -5.51 -1.38 -18.14
CA ARG A 126 -6.45 -1.67 -17.06
C ARG A 126 -5.71 -2.10 -15.80
N ARG A 127 -4.69 -2.96 -15.92
CA ARG A 127 -3.91 -3.40 -14.77
C ARG A 127 -3.11 -2.26 -14.14
N THR A 128 -2.49 -1.42 -14.96
CA THR A 128 -1.76 -0.22 -14.53
C THR A 128 -2.69 0.71 -13.74
N PHE A 129 -3.91 0.93 -14.22
CA PHE A 129 -4.92 1.72 -13.51
C PHE A 129 -5.26 1.13 -12.14
N VAL A 130 -5.55 -0.18 -12.07
CA VAL A 130 -5.86 -0.86 -10.80
C VAL A 130 -4.72 -0.77 -9.80
N VAL A 131 -3.47 -0.99 -10.24
CA VAL A 131 -2.31 -0.92 -9.35
C VAL A 131 -2.08 0.53 -8.90
N ALA A 132 -2.31 1.52 -9.75
CA ALA A 132 -2.25 2.93 -9.38
C ALA A 132 -3.29 3.29 -8.31
N GLU A 133 -4.54 2.82 -8.42
CA GLU A 133 -5.56 3.02 -7.38
C GLU A 133 -5.17 2.38 -6.04
N ILE A 134 -4.59 1.17 -6.08
CA ILE A 134 -4.07 0.50 -4.88
C ILE A 134 -2.97 1.36 -4.24
N ALA A 135 -2.00 1.81 -5.05
CA ALA A 135 -0.92 2.65 -4.57
C ALA A 135 -1.45 3.94 -3.92
N GLN A 136 -2.39 4.62 -4.58
CA GLN A 136 -3.01 5.85 -4.05
C GLN A 136 -3.66 5.61 -2.69
N ARG A 137 -4.48 4.57 -2.55
CA ARG A 137 -5.14 4.23 -1.27
C ARG A 137 -4.13 3.89 -0.18
N LYS A 138 -3.09 3.10 -0.51
CA LYS A 138 -1.99 2.78 0.41
C LYS A 138 -1.27 4.03 0.90
N PHE A 139 -0.93 4.96 0.01
CA PHE A 139 -0.26 6.22 0.40
C PHE A 139 -1.15 7.13 1.24
N ALA A 140 -2.45 7.20 0.96
CA ALA A 140 -3.39 7.96 1.78
C ALA A 140 -3.44 7.43 3.22
N SER A 141 -3.61 6.12 3.39
CA SER A 141 -3.60 5.47 4.72
C SER A 141 -2.24 5.60 5.42
N TYR A 142 -1.14 5.46 4.68
CA TYR A 142 0.22 5.64 5.20
C TYR A 142 0.44 7.06 5.72
N THR A 143 -0.02 8.09 5.00
CA THR A 143 0.15 9.50 5.40
C THR A 143 -0.57 9.79 6.72
N THR A 144 -1.77 9.22 6.91
CA THR A 144 -2.50 9.29 8.17
C THR A 144 -1.74 8.57 9.29
N ALA A 145 -1.23 7.36 9.03
CA ALA A 145 -0.42 6.62 10.01
C ALA A 145 0.84 7.37 10.43
N GLN A 146 1.53 8.01 9.48
CA GLN A 146 2.72 8.81 9.73
C GLN A 146 2.40 10.03 10.62
N THR A 147 1.32 10.73 10.32
CA THR A 147 0.85 11.88 11.11
C THR A 147 0.52 11.48 12.54
N LEU A 148 -0.20 10.36 12.72
CA LEU A 148 -0.53 9.82 14.04
C LEU A 148 0.72 9.39 14.83
N THR A 149 1.68 8.76 14.15
CA THR A 149 2.96 8.36 14.76
C THR A 149 3.73 9.59 15.25
N ALA A 150 3.82 10.64 14.42
CA ALA A 150 4.50 11.87 14.77
C ALA A 150 3.81 12.60 15.95
N GLY A 151 2.48 12.69 15.92
CA GLY A 151 1.70 13.27 17.03
C GLY A 151 1.87 12.48 18.33
N SER A 152 1.89 11.15 18.25
CA SER A 152 2.12 10.27 19.40
C SER A 152 3.52 10.48 19.98
N ALA A 153 4.56 10.53 19.13
CA ALA A 153 5.92 10.81 19.56
C ALA A 153 6.04 12.18 20.27
N ALA A 154 5.35 13.22 19.78
CA ALA A 154 5.32 14.53 20.42
C ALA A 154 4.68 14.49 21.82
N LEU A 155 3.57 13.75 21.99
CA LEU A 155 2.94 13.55 23.30
C LEU A 155 3.87 12.81 24.27
N TRP A 156 4.59 11.81 23.79
CA TRP A 156 5.58 11.09 24.60
C TRP A 156 6.71 12.00 25.06
N LEU A 157 7.28 12.81 24.16
CA LEU A 157 8.32 13.78 24.53
C LEU A 157 7.80 14.79 25.56
N ALA A 158 6.59 15.32 25.37
CA ALA A 158 5.97 16.24 26.33
C ALA A 158 5.78 15.60 27.71
N SER A 159 5.34 14.35 27.77
CA SER A 159 5.20 13.61 29.03
C SER A 159 6.54 13.42 29.74
N ASN A 160 7.60 13.08 29.01
CA ASN A 160 8.95 12.93 29.58
C ASN A 160 9.52 14.25 30.09
N VAL A 161 9.40 15.34 29.32
CA VAL A 161 9.85 16.67 29.76
C VAL A 161 9.11 17.10 31.02
N LEU A 162 7.80 16.86 31.10
CA LEU A 162 7.02 17.17 32.30
C LEU A 162 7.49 16.37 33.52
N ASN A 163 7.84 15.09 33.33
CA ASN A 163 8.38 14.25 34.40
C ASN A 163 9.79 14.67 34.83
N LEU A 164 10.60 15.24 33.93
CA LEU A 164 11.96 15.74 34.26
C LEU A 164 11.94 17.07 35.01
N LEU A 165 10.91 17.89 34.81
CA LEU A 165 10.77 19.22 35.43
C LEU A 165 10.16 19.18 36.84
N ARG A 166 9.73 18.00 37.32
CA ARG A 166 9.17 17.78 38.66
C ARG A 166 10.12 16.95 39.50
#